data_AF-A0A7Z9M7G4-F1
#
_entry.id   AF-A0A7Z9M7G4-F1
#
_cell.length_a   1.000
_cell.length_b   1.000
_cell.length_c   1.000
_cell.angle_alpha   90.00
_cell.angle_beta   90.00
_cell.angle_gamma   90.00
#
_symmetry.space_group_name_H-M   'P 1'
#
loop_
_entity.id
_entity.type
_entity.pdbx_description
1 polymer ?
#
loop_
_entity_poly.entity_id
_entity_poly.type
_entity_poly.pdbx_seq_one_letter_code
_entity_poly.pdbx_strand_id
1 'polypeptide(L)' 'MARIEGITKGGSLFAQISFFFSKRKVGKVTTPLRIQALHKQILKGYGLMELAQDKAKKVSGAIKILAQIRVATLIGCPF' A
#
# COMPACT_ATOMS: atom_id res chain seq x y z
N MET A 1 -12.68 -9.86 2.32
CA MET A 1 -12.23 -9.08 1.14
C MET A 1 -13.22 -7.94 0.92
N ALA A 2 -12.74 -6.73 0.62
CA ALA A 2 -13.60 -5.57 0.41
C ALA A 2 -14.57 -5.82 -0.75
N ARG A 3 -15.88 -5.62 -0.51
CA ARG A 3 -16.95 -5.77 -1.51
C ARG A 3 -17.14 -4.46 -2.28
N ILE A 4 -16.10 -4.02 -3.00
CA ILE A 4 -16.15 -2.80 -3.83
C ILE A 4 -16.13 -3.22 -5.30
N GLU A 5 -17.06 -2.68 -6.08
CA GLU A 5 -17.12 -2.94 -7.51
C GLU A 5 -15.91 -2.36 -8.25
N GLY A 6 -15.43 -3.08 -9.27
CA GLY A 6 -14.34 -2.59 -10.13
C GLY A 6 -12.92 -2.80 -9.61
N ILE A 7 -12.72 -3.40 -8.43
CA ILE A 7 -11.38 -3.76 -7.89
C ILE A 7 -10.52 -4.57 -8.89
N THR A 8 -11.17 -5.34 -9.77
CA THR A 8 -10.50 -6.18 -10.78
C THR A 8 -10.25 -5.48 -12.12
N LYS A 9 -10.85 -4.29 -12.36
CA LYS A 9 -10.65 -3.55 -13.61
C LYS A 9 -9.19 -3.09 -13.72
N GLY A 10 -8.63 -3.17 -14.93
CA GLY A 10 -7.29 -2.65 -15.22
C GLY A 10 -7.21 -1.16 -14.91
N GLY A 11 -6.17 -0.76 -14.17
CA GLY A 11 -5.96 0.63 -13.78
C GLY A 11 -5.23 1.45 -14.86
N SER A 12 -5.14 2.76 -14.64
CA SER A 12 -4.30 3.65 -15.45
C SER A 12 -2.83 3.21 -15.46
N LEU A 13 -2.00 3.71 -16.39
CA LEU A 13 -0.57 3.39 -16.48
C LEU A 13 0.14 3.56 -15.11
N PHE A 14 -0.22 4.60 -14.35
CA PHE A 14 0.29 4.83 -13.01
C PHE A 14 -0.05 3.69 -12.03
N ALA A 15 -1.29 3.20 -12.07
CA ALA A 15 -1.71 2.05 -11.25
C ALA A 15 -1.00 0.75 -11.68
N GLN A 16 -0.76 0.54 -12.97
CA GLN A 16 -0.01 -0.62 -13.46
C GLN A 16 1.43 -0.63 -12.93
N ILE A 17 2.09 0.53 -12.91
CA ILE A 17 3.41 0.68 -12.31
C ILE A 17 3.36 0.34 -10.81
N SER A 18 2.38 0.88 -10.07
CA SER A 18 2.21 0.54 -8.65
C SER A 18 1.97 -0.96 -8.43
N PHE A 19 1.16 -1.60 -9.28
CA PHE A 19 0.91 -3.04 -9.22
C PHE A 19 2.17 -3.86 -9.47
N PHE A 20 3.02 -3.45 -10.41
CA PHE A 20 4.32 -4.07 -10.66
C PHE A 20 5.21 -4.01 -9.43
N PHE A 21 5.35 -2.84 -8.80
CA PHE A 21 6.12 -2.70 -7.56
C PHE A 21 5.56 -3.54 -6.42
N SER A 22 4.24 -3.59 -6.26
CA SER A 22 3.59 -4.44 -5.25
C SER A 22 3.90 -5.91 -5.51
N LYS A 23 3.74 -6.39 -6.74
CA LYS A 23 4.07 -7.79 -7.10
C LYS A 23 5.55 -8.10 -6.85
N ARG A 24 6.46 -7.17 -7.12
CA ARG A 24 7.90 -7.33 -6.85
C ARG A 24 8.22 -7.40 -5.35
N LYS A 25 7.53 -6.63 -4.50
CA LYS A 25 7.83 -6.53 -3.05
C LYS A 25 7.14 -7.63 -2.23
N VAL A 26 5.89 -7.98 -2.56
CA VAL A 26 5.05 -8.89 -1.76
C VAL A 26 4.50 -10.08 -2.54
N GLY A 27 4.96 -10.30 -3.79
CA GLY A 27 4.59 -11.45 -4.63
C GLY A 27 3.20 -11.36 -5.27
N LYS A 28 2.32 -10.47 -4.79
CA LYS A 28 0.96 -10.25 -5.29
C LYS A 28 0.58 -8.78 -5.22
N VAL A 29 -0.41 -8.38 -6.02
CA VAL A 29 -1.04 -7.06 -5.89
C VAL A 29 -1.98 -7.09 -4.69
N THR A 30 -1.69 -6.30 -3.66
CA THR A 30 -2.52 -6.27 -2.44
C THR A 30 -3.91 -5.69 -2.73
N THR A 31 -4.94 -6.21 -2.07
CA THR A 31 -6.31 -5.70 -2.24
C THR A 31 -6.43 -4.20 -1.92
N PRO A 32 -5.81 -3.65 -0.85
CA PRO A 32 -5.84 -2.21 -0.58
C PRO A 32 -5.29 -1.37 -1.74
N LEU A 33 -4.22 -1.82 -2.41
CA LEU A 33 -3.66 -1.10 -3.54
C LEU A 33 -4.62 -1.08 -4.73
N ARG A 34 -5.36 -2.16 -4.98
CA ARG A 34 -6.40 -2.19 -6.02
C ARG A 34 -7.55 -1.22 -5.71
N ILE A 35 -7.92 -1.09 -4.44
CA ILE A 35 -8.95 -0.13 -4.01
C ILE A 35 -8.48 1.31 -4.23
N GLN A 36 -7.26 1.63 -3.81
CA GLN A 36 -6.68 2.96 -4.03
C GLN A 36 -6.54 3.29 -5.52
N ALA A 37 -6.22 2.30 -6.34
CA ALA A 37 -6.11 2.45 -7.80
C ALA A 37 -7.42 2.82 -8.51
N LEU A 38 -8.58 2.69 -7.84
CA LEU A 38 -9.87 3.16 -8.36
C LEU A 38 -9.89 4.69 -8.52
N HIS A 39 -9.08 5.43 -7.74
CA HIS A 39 -9.03 6.89 -7.80
C HIS A 39 -7.59 7.42 -7.86
N LYS A 40 -7.21 8.04 -8.98
CA LYS A 40 -5.82 8.45 -9.27
C LYS A 40 -5.22 9.36 -8.19
N GLN A 41 -6.00 10.32 -7.66
CA GLN A 41 -5.49 11.23 -6.64
C GLN A 41 -5.25 10.52 -5.31
N ILE A 42 -6.08 9.54 -4.95
CA ILE A 42 -5.92 8.75 -3.73
C ILE A 42 -4.67 7.87 -3.87
N LEU A 43 -4.52 7.17 -5.00
CA LEU A 43 -3.34 6.37 -5.28
C LEU A 43 -2.05 7.20 -5.23
N LYS A 44 -2.06 8.40 -5.83
CA LYS A 44 -0.90 9.30 -5.82
C LYS A 44 -0.59 9.79 -4.40
N GLY A 45 -1.58 10.27 -3.65
CA GLY A 45 -1.38 10.78 -2.30
C GLY A 45 -0.87 9.70 -1.34
N TYR A 46 -1.50 8.52 -1.38
CA TYR A 46 -1.09 7.37 -0.58
C TYR A 46 0.33 6.90 -0.96
N GLY A 47 0.63 6.78 -2.25
CA GLY A 47 1.96 6.38 -2.71
C GLY A 47 3.06 7.37 -2.29
N LEU A 48 2.79 8.68 -2.34
CA LEU A 48 3.73 9.71 -1.86
C LEU A 48 3.94 9.63 -0.34
N MET A 49 2.88 9.37 0.42
CA MET A 49 2.96 9.18 1.87
C MET A 49 3.84 7.97 2.22
N GLU A 50 3.60 6.82 1.61
CA GLU A 50 4.39 5.60 1.81
C GLU A 50 5.88 5.82 1.46
N LEU A 51 6.15 6.48 0.34
CA LEU A 51 7.52 6.82 -0.07
C LEU A 51 8.20 7.78 0.90
N ALA A 52 7.48 8.76 1.44
CA ALA A 52 8.02 9.69 2.43
C ALA A 52 8.38 8.94 3.73
N GLN A 53 7.52 8.03 4.19
CA GLN A 53 7.80 7.19 5.35
C GLN A 53 9.01 6.28 5.12
N ASP A 54 9.12 5.64 3.96
CA ASP A 54 10.24 4.78 3.61
C ASP A 54 11.58 5.56 3.58
N LYS A 55 11.58 6.74 2.94
CA LYS A 55 12.76 7.62 2.82
C LYS A 55 13.20 8.30 4.11
N ALA A 56 12.34 8.41 5.12
CA ALA A 56 12.70 9.06 6.39
C ALA A 56 13.80 8.26 7.12
N LYS A 57 14.96 8.86 7.38
CA LYS A 57 16.14 8.16 7.96
C LYS A 57 16.34 8.36 9.46
N LYS A 58 15.34 8.91 10.17
CA LYS A 58 15.44 9.15 11.62
C LYS A 58 15.53 7.87 12.45
N VAL A 59 15.00 6.76 11.94
CA VAL A 59 15.05 5.42 12.57
C VAL A 59 15.31 4.35 11.52
N SER A 60 15.83 3.19 11.96
CA SER A 60 16.10 2.06 11.08
C SER A 60 14.80 1.45 10.51
N GLY A 61 14.91 0.75 9.37
CA GLY A 61 13.76 0.08 8.77
C GLY A 61 13.12 -0.97 9.69
N ALA A 62 13.93 -1.68 10.48
CA ALA A 62 13.46 -2.65 11.46
C ALA A 62 12.53 -2.02 12.51
N ILE A 63 12.87 -0.82 13.01
CA ILE A 63 12.04 -0.09 13.98
C ILE A 63 10.71 0.33 13.34
N LYS A 64 10.71 0.78 12.08
CA LYS A 64 9.47 1.13 11.36
C LYS A 64 8.54 -0.08 11.24
N ILE A 65 9.08 -1.24 10.86
CA ILE A 65 8.30 -2.48 10.74
C ILE A 65 7.74 -2.91 12.10
N LEU A 66 8.56 -2.86 13.16
CA LEU A 66 8.10 -3.21 14.51
C LEU A 66 6.99 -2.27 15.00
N ALA A 67 7.09 -0.98 14.71
CA ALA A 67 6.03 -0.02 15.00
C ALA A 67 4.74 -0.34 14.23
N GLN A 68 4.83 -0.67 12.94
CA GLN A 68 3.66 -1.07 12.13
C GLN A 68 2.97 -2.32 12.70
N ILE A 69 3.74 -3.36 13.05
CA ILE A 69 3.20 -4.60 13.64
C ILE A 69 2.54 -4.29 14.99
N ARG A 70 3.20 -3.52 15.87
CA ARG A 70 2.65 -3.17 17.17
C ARG A 70 1.33 -2.42 17.04
N VAL A 71 1.26 -1.43 16.16
CA VAL A 71 0.03 -0.65 15.94
C VAL A 71 -1.07 -1.56 15.39
N ALA A 72 -0.78 -2.43 14.43
CA ALA A 72 -1.77 -3.36 13.90
C ALA A 72 -2.33 -4.30 14.97
N THR A 73 -1.48 -4.83 15.86
CA THR A 73 -1.94 -5.64 17.00
C THR A 73 -2.84 -4.83 17.94
N LEU A 74 -2.49 -3.58 18.24
CA LEU A 74 -3.27 -2.73 19.14
C LEU A 74 -4.66 -2.39 18.58
N ILE A 75 -4.77 -2.16 17.27
CA ILE A 75 -6.05 -1.83 16.62
C ILE A 75 -6.81 -3.07 16.14
N GLY A 76 -6.27 -4.28 16.35
CA GLY A 76 -6.87 -5.53 15.90
C GLY A 76 -6.90 -5.69 14.37
N CYS A 77 -5.96 -5.09 13.64
CA CYS A 77 -5.87 -5.22 12.19
C CYS A 77 -5.25 -6.57 11.79
N PRO A 78 -5.99 -7.45 11.09
CA PRO A 78 -5.43 -8.66 10.51
C PRO A 78 -4.66 -8.27 9.24
N PHE A 79 -3.34 -8.25 9.33
CA PHE A 79 -2.43 -7.93 8.22
C PHE A 79 -2.58 -8.87 7.01
#